data_AF-A0A3N5UBV3-F1
#
_entry.id   AF-A0A3N5UBV3-F1
#
_cell.length_a   1.000
_cell.length_b   1.000
_cell.length_c   1.000
_cell.angle_alpha   90.00
_cell.angle_beta   90.00
_cell.angle_gamma   90.00
#
_symmetry.space_group_name_H-M   'P 1'
#
loop_
_entity.id
_entity.type
_entity.pdbx_description
1 polymer ?
#
loop_
_entity_poly.entity_id
_entity_poly.type
_entity_poly.pdbx_seq_one_letter_code
_entity_poly.pdbx_strand_id
1 'polypeptide(L)'
;MKYAKRGQKLLFLQLPRVENDTAAGENLPMASRYLFHAAERAGLSSKYEPRWLPHEEEELDDRHLLENILDWQPDLIAATLYLWNIERTLHLLRRVGRALASVKVIVGGPEVAFQHPFLFRTGIPDVAVVGEGETVFPQILSALAKGHQADFRQVAWKTGRRYSWGRLPSPNVSLQECLPPAHHSSWKPDPAGMAYLETGRGCPLRCSYCRYGHLRRKTTFFDAAEVSRRVRTLMDRGAKEIRFVDPVFNANPAFQNILNSLRKLNRKGRLRFFAEVQADLLTPDQIRGLAEAGFSELEAGVQSLDPQVLKRIRRSVRFVPLESNLRLMADEGIRVTIDLMYGLPGQTLQEVRHSLEWAWQFKGANVQCLQTLLLPGTDLRTERRRWRMQADDRPPYGVRSTSTLSPEDIRSLEEFMHRKSSLDCMTEKFVATTLPDLFRERIPLDLTKEQWADRIPGVTSRRALVFTAPSLFAHRKKLTAMVRKAISSEPNILWQFVLQPEQEEPLDLFDDMIAEIRKWPLLWTDRFASVAGWDRIASRRIFVLLKPSGPYSQSWAKAVEALLEDHFY
;
A
#
# COMPACT_ATOMS: atom_id res chain seq x y z
N MET A 1 -10.62 -47.43 -15.10
CA MET A 1 -10.10 -46.42 -14.15
C MET A 1 -10.33 -45.03 -14.71
N LYS A 2 -11.31 -44.28 -14.19
CA LYS A 2 -11.46 -42.86 -14.52
C LYS A 2 -10.35 -42.11 -13.79
N TYR A 3 -9.35 -41.61 -14.52
CA TYR A 3 -8.39 -40.66 -13.98
C TYR A 3 -9.19 -39.50 -13.37
N ALA A 4 -9.17 -39.35 -12.04
CA ALA A 4 -9.73 -38.19 -11.39
C ALA A 4 -9.01 -36.97 -11.97
N LYS A 5 -9.72 -36.10 -12.69
CA LYS A 5 -9.15 -34.86 -13.20
C LYS A 5 -8.61 -34.09 -11.99
N ARG A 6 -7.29 -33.92 -11.92
CA ARG A 6 -6.64 -33.06 -10.93
C ARG A 6 -7.29 -31.68 -11.02
N GLY A 7 -7.63 -31.08 -9.86
CA GLY A 7 -8.10 -29.70 -9.82
C GLY A 7 -7.06 -28.76 -10.41
N GLN A 8 -7.50 -27.71 -11.10
CA GLN A 8 -6.61 -26.68 -11.63
C GLN A 8 -5.97 -25.91 -10.49
N LYS A 9 -4.67 -25.70 -10.54
CA LYS A 9 -3.94 -24.94 -9.52
C LYS A 9 -4.16 -23.45 -9.70
N LEU A 10 -4.77 -22.81 -8.70
CA LEU A 10 -5.09 -21.38 -8.68
C LEU A 10 -4.26 -20.67 -7.60
N LEU A 11 -3.28 -19.87 -8.02
CA LEU A 11 -2.49 -19.03 -7.12
C LEU A 11 -3.13 -17.65 -6.97
N PHE A 12 -3.47 -17.26 -5.76
CA PHE A 12 -3.79 -15.88 -5.41
C PHE A 12 -2.52 -15.13 -5.01
N LEU A 13 -2.10 -14.18 -5.85
CA LEU A 13 -0.85 -13.43 -5.68
C LEU A 13 -1.11 -12.01 -5.19
N GLN A 14 -0.68 -11.71 -3.96
CA GLN A 14 -0.71 -10.36 -3.40
C GLN A 14 0.63 -10.10 -2.72
N LEU A 15 1.52 -9.38 -3.38
CA LEU A 15 2.81 -9.02 -2.79
C LEU A 15 2.64 -7.91 -1.75
N PRO A 16 3.34 -7.99 -0.60
CA PRO A 16 3.23 -7.02 0.47
C PRO A 16 3.83 -5.67 0.07
N ARG A 17 3.57 -4.64 0.89
CA ARG A 17 4.35 -3.41 0.86
C ARG A 17 5.77 -3.73 1.31
N VAL A 18 6.75 -3.43 0.47
CA VAL A 18 8.16 -3.54 0.83
C VAL A 18 8.59 -2.16 1.33
N GLU A 19 9.01 -2.06 2.59
CA GLU A 19 9.43 -0.82 3.24
C GLU A 19 10.63 -1.05 4.15
N ASN A 20 11.30 0.03 4.58
CA ASN A 20 12.54 -0.05 5.34
C ASN A 20 12.34 -0.53 6.79
N ASP A 21 11.16 -0.31 7.36
CA ASP A 21 10.81 -0.85 8.67
C ASP A 21 10.67 -2.38 8.62
N THR A 22 11.16 -3.02 9.68
CA THR A 22 11.23 -4.49 9.81
C THR A 22 9.97 -5.09 10.42
N ALA A 23 8.96 -4.27 10.73
CA ALA A 23 7.68 -4.77 11.22
C ALA A 23 6.94 -5.51 10.09
N ALA A 24 6.37 -6.67 10.43
CA ALA A 24 5.51 -7.41 9.52
C ALA A 24 4.32 -6.52 9.12
N GLY A 25 4.28 -6.13 7.84
CA GLY A 25 3.25 -5.26 7.30
C GLY A 25 1.90 -5.96 7.14
N GLU A 26 0.84 -5.17 7.04
CA GLU A 26 -0.54 -5.62 6.85
C GLU A 26 -0.78 -6.14 5.42
N ASN A 27 -0.41 -7.39 5.11
CA ASN A 27 -0.66 -8.00 3.79
C ASN A 27 -1.84 -8.98 3.79
N LEU A 28 -3.02 -8.53 4.24
CA LEU A 28 -4.17 -9.42 4.35
C LEU A 28 -4.87 -9.66 3.01
N PRO A 29 -5.04 -10.92 2.56
CA PRO A 29 -5.64 -11.24 1.27
C PRO A 29 -7.18 -11.26 1.33
N MET A 30 -7.82 -10.21 1.87
CA MET A 30 -9.28 -10.17 2.03
C MET A 30 -10.02 -10.29 0.68
N ALA A 31 -9.58 -9.53 -0.32
CA ALA A 31 -10.22 -9.53 -1.64
C ALA A 31 -10.22 -10.93 -2.27
N SER A 32 -9.06 -11.62 -2.30
CA SER A 32 -8.97 -12.95 -2.89
C SER A 32 -9.72 -14.02 -2.09
N ARG A 33 -9.84 -13.87 -0.76
CA ARG A 33 -10.74 -14.73 0.04
C ARG A 33 -12.21 -14.54 -0.35
N TYR A 34 -12.65 -13.31 -0.63
CA TYR A 34 -14.01 -13.06 -1.13
C TYR A 34 -14.22 -13.63 -2.53
N LEU A 35 -13.22 -13.51 -3.42
CA LEU A 35 -13.26 -14.12 -4.75
C LEU A 35 -13.39 -15.65 -4.67
N PHE A 36 -12.62 -16.30 -3.79
CA PHE A 36 -12.70 -17.74 -3.64
C PHE A 36 -14.03 -18.17 -3.01
N HIS A 37 -14.55 -17.41 -2.04
CA HIS A 37 -15.90 -17.64 -1.51
C HIS A 37 -16.98 -17.55 -2.60
N ALA A 38 -16.88 -16.58 -3.51
CA ALA A 38 -17.79 -16.50 -4.65
C ALA A 38 -17.68 -17.73 -5.57
N ALA A 39 -16.47 -18.29 -5.75
CA ALA A 39 -16.27 -19.53 -6.49
C ALA A 39 -16.87 -20.75 -5.78
N GLU A 40 -16.78 -20.82 -4.44
CA GLU A 40 -17.45 -21.86 -3.63
C GLU A 40 -18.96 -21.81 -3.80
N ARG A 41 -19.56 -20.62 -3.66
CA ARG A 41 -21.00 -20.40 -3.86
C ARG A 41 -21.47 -20.82 -5.26
N ALA A 42 -20.63 -20.62 -6.27
CA ALA A 42 -20.90 -21.03 -7.64
C ALA A 42 -20.64 -22.53 -7.92
N GLY A 43 -20.26 -23.32 -6.90
CA GLY A 43 -19.96 -24.75 -7.05
C GLY A 43 -18.69 -25.03 -7.86
N LEU A 44 -17.74 -24.09 -7.88
CA LEU A 44 -16.49 -24.20 -8.63
C LEU A 44 -15.29 -24.59 -7.77
N SER A 45 -15.38 -24.49 -6.44
CA SER A 45 -14.24 -24.73 -5.55
C SER A 45 -13.61 -26.11 -5.70
N SER A 46 -14.40 -27.17 -5.93
CA SER A 46 -13.90 -28.54 -6.16
C SER A 46 -13.07 -28.70 -7.44
N LYS A 47 -13.11 -27.73 -8.35
CA LYS A 47 -12.33 -27.72 -9.59
C LYS A 47 -10.97 -27.05 -9.45
N TYR A 48 -10.73 -26.35 -8.34
CA TYR A 48 -9.53 -25.56 -8.13
C TYR A 48 -8.82 -25.96 -6.84
N GLU A 49 -7.49 -26.03 -6.90
CA GLU A 49 -6.61 -26.12 -5.74
C GLU A 49 -6.09 -24.70 -5.44
N PRO A 50 -6.73 -23.95 -4.50
CA PRO A 50 -6.32 -22.58 -4.22
C PRO A 50 -5.05 -22.54 -3.36
N ARG A 51 -4.15 -21.60 -3.67
CA ARG A 51 -2.99 -21.26 -2.83
C ARG A 51 -2.92 -19.74 -2.66
N TRP A 52 -2.69 -19.30 -1.44
CA TRP A 52 -2.27 -17.92 -1.14
C TRP A 52 -0.78 -17.94 -0.80
N LEU A 53 -0.10 -16.81 -1.00
CA LEU A 53 1.26 -16.67 -0.46
C LEU A 53 1.20 -16.78 1.08
N PRO A 54 1.93 -17.72 1.69
CA PRO A 54 2.08 -17.77 3.13
C PRO A 54 3.00 -16.63 3.59
N HIS A 55 2.94 -16.27 4.87
CA HIS A 55 3.64 -15.12 5.43
C HIS A 55 5.17 -15.24 5.25
N GLU A 56 5.71 -16.44 5.33
CA GLU A 56 7.13 -16.73 5.15
C GLU A 56 7.61 -16.42 3.72
N GLU A 57 6.72 -16.51 2.73
CA GLU A 57 7.03 -16.17 1.34
C GLU A 57 6.93 -14.67 1.06
N GLU A 58 6.26 -13.88 1.92
CA GLU A 58 6.13 -12.43 1.74
C GLU A 58 7.46 -11.69 1.85
N GLU A 59 8.41 -12.25 2.61
CA GLU A 59 9.75 -11.70 2.79
C GLU A 59 10.72 -12.10 1.68
N LEU A 60 10.34 -12.99 0.75
CA LEU A 60 11.25 -13.50 -0.27
C LEU A 60 11.53 -12.47 -1.37
N ASP A 61 12.72 -12.58 -1.96
CA ASP A 61 13.10 -11.86 -3.18
C ASP A 61 12.35 -12.38 -4.43
N ASP A 62 12.51 -11.70 -5.57
CA ASP A 62 11.74 -12.03 -6.77
C ASP A 62 12.16 -13.38 -7.37
N ARG A 63 13.43 -13.77 -7.20
CA ARG A 63 13.92 -15.07 -7.68
C ARG A 63 13.34 -16.24 -6.89
N HIS A 64 13.36 -16.23 -5.56
CA HIS A 64 12.82 -17.36 -4.78
C HIS A 64 11.30 -17.41 -4.86
N LEU A 65 10.62 -16.26 -4.93
CA LEU A 65 9.20 -16.22 -5.26
C LEU A 65 8.93 -16.89 -6.61
N LEU A 66 9.75 -16.59 -7.63
CA LEU A 66 9.63 -17.25 -8.93
C LEU A 66 9.87 -18.75 -8.80
N GLU A 67 10.95 -19.20 -8.16
CA GLU A 67 11.27 -20.62 -7.94
C GLU A 67 10.08 -21.35 -7.28
N ASN A 68 9.55 -20.82 -6.16
CA ASN A 68 8.38 -21.38 -5.47
C ASN A 68 7.12 -21.47 -6.33
N ILE A 69 6.90 -20.47 -7.20
CA ILE A 69 5.77 -20.47 -8.14
C ILE A 69 5.97 -21.53 -9.23
N LEU A 70 7.19 -21.63 -9.78
CA LEU A 70 7.53 -22.59 -10.82
C LEU A 70 7.48 -24.03 -10.31
N ASP A 71 7.93 -24.28 -9.07
CA ASP A 71 7.88 -25.59 -8.44
C ASP A 71 6.43 -26.03 -8.21
N TRP A 72 5.56 -25.09 -7.86
CA TRP A 72 4.13 -25.38 -7.68
C TRP A 72 3.35 -25.49 -8.99
N GLN A 73 3.84 -24.90 -10.09
CA GLN A 73 3.22 -24.96 -11.43
C GLN A 73 1.72 -24.56 -11.44
N PRO A 74 1.37 -23.29 -11.18
CA PRO A 74 -0.01 -22.83 -11.27
C PRO A 74 -0.56 -22.94 -12.70
N ASP A 75 -1.83 -23.32 -12.83
CA ASP A 75 -2.59 -23.21 -14.07
C ASP A 75 -3.14 -21.78 -14.24
N LEU A 76 -3.50 -21.15 -13.13
CA LEU A 76 -4.01 -19.79 -13.06
C LEU A 76 -3.33 -19.00 -11.95
N ILE A 77 -3.10 -17.71 -12.22
CA ILE A 77 -2.68 -16.72 -11.21
C ILE A 77 -3.71 -15.60 -11.18
N ALA A 78 -4.34 -15.36 -10.04
CA ALA A 78 -5.18 -14.21 -9.77
C ALA A 78 -4.41 -13.22 -8.89
N ALA A 79 -3.91 -12.14 -9.49
CA ALA A 79 -3.08 -11.16 -8.81
C ALA A 79 -3.86 -9.90 -8.41
N THR A 80 -3.71 -9.48 -7.15
CA THR A 80 -4.30 -8.23 -6.64
C THR A 80 -3.25 -7.12 -6.69
N LEU A 81 -3.54 -6.10 -7.49
CA LEU A 81 -2.66 -4.97 -7.77
C LEU A 81 -3.02 -3.76 -6.90
N TYR A 82 -2.06 -3.35 -6.07
CA TYR A 82 -2.06 -2.15 -5.25
C TYR A 82 -0.97 -1.18 -5.72
N LEU A 83 -1.11 0.08 -5.32
CA LEU A 83 -0.18 1.18 -5.62
C LEU A 83 1.29 0.80 -5.35
N TRP A 84 1.55 0.11 -4.23
CA TRP A 84 2.89 -0.29 -3.81
C TRP A 84 3.44 -1.54 -4.49
N ASN A 85 2.59 -2.40 -5.06
CA ASN A 85 3.02 -3.72 -5.55
C ASN A 85 2.90 -3.92 -7.06
N ILE A 86 2.23 -3.03 -7.79
CA ILE A 86 1.92 -3.24 -9.22
C ILE A 86 3.18 -3.45 -10.07
N GLU A 87 4.25 -2.68 -9.84
CA GLU A 87 5.49 -2.79 -10.64
C GLU A 87 6.21 -4.12 -10.38
N ARG A 88 6.42 -4.48 -9.11
CA ARG A 88 7.05 -5.74 -8.68
C ARG A 88 6.24 -6.96 -9.11
N THR A 89 4.92 -6.90 -8.94
CA THR A 89 4.00 -7.99 -9.33
C THR A 89 4.04 -8.23 -10.84
N LEU A 90 4.00 -7.17 -11.65
CA LEU A 90 4.10 -7.29 -13.10
C LEU A 90 5.50 -7.77 -13.56
N HIS A 91 6.57 -7.37 -12.85
CA HIS A 91 7.90 -7.92 -13.09
C HIS A 91 7.93 -9.44 -12.87
N LEU A 92 7.42 -9.91 -11.73
CA LEU A 92 7.34 -11.34 -11.39
C LEU A 92 6.47 -12.11 -12.38
N LEU A 93 5.25 -11.64 -12.66
CA LEU A 93 4.32 -12.28 -13.61
C LEU A 93 4.91 -12.40 -15.02
N ARG A 94 5.69 -11.41 -15.47
CA ARG A 94 6.41 -11.51 -16.76
C ARG A 94 7.44 -12.64 -16.76
N ARG A 95 8.16 -12.84 -15.65
CA ARG A 95 9.12 -13.96 -15.52
C ARG A 95 8.40 -15.31 -15.48
N VAL A 96 7.30 -15.40 -14.72
CA VAL A 96 6.45 -16.59 -14.68
C VAL A 96 5.93 -16.94 -16.06
N GLY A 97 5.34 -16.00 -16.80
CA GLY A 97 4.80 -16.26 -18.14
C GLY A 97 5.86 -16.65 -19.20
N ARG A 98 7.14 -16.34 -18.98
CA ARG A 98 8.25 -16.82 -19.83
C ARG A 98 8.60 -18.29 -19.55
N ALA A 99 8.45 -18.73 -18.30
CA ALA A 99 8.78 -20.09 -17.87
C ALA A 99 7.58 -21.05 -17.98
N LEU A 100 6.35 -20.55 -17.76
CA LEU A 100 5.09 -21.29 -17.84
C LEU A 100 4.19 -20.67 -18.90
N ALA A 101 4.36 -21.07 -20.17
CA ALA A 101 3.63 -20.45 -21.28
C ALA A 101 2.10 -20.69 -21.25
N SER A 102 1.63 -21.72 -20.55
CA SER A 102 0.21 -22.08 -20.43
C SER A 102 -0.53 -21.37 -19.29
N VAL A 103 0.19 -20.75 -18.34
CA VAL A 103 -0.44 -20.11 -17.18
C VAL A 103 -1.34 -18.95 -17.61
N LYS A 104 -2.52 -18.86 -17.01
CA LYS A 104 -3.45 -17.74 -17.22
C LYS A 104 -3.37 -16.72 -16.10
N VAL A 105 -3.16 -15.46 -16.46
CA VAL A 105 -3.03 -14.36 -15.51
C VAL A 105 -4.29 -13.51 -15.49
N ILE A 106 -4.97 -13.48 -14.35
CA ILE A 106 -6.09 -12.60 -14.04
C ILE A 106 -5.57 -11.52 -13.10
N VAL A 107 -5.82 -10.24 -13.40
CA VAL A 107 -5.49 -9.14 -12.48
C VAL A 107 -6.74 -8.39 -12.03
N GLY A 108 -6.74 -7.96 -10.78
CA GLY A 108 -7.76 -7.12 -10.18
C GLY A 108 -7.17 -6.22 -9.09
N GLY A 109 -8.01 -5.57 -8.30
CA GLY A 109 -7.58 -4.70 -7.21
C GLY A 109 -7.62 -3.20 -7.56
N PRO A 110 -7.30 -2.32 -6.60
CA PRO A 110 -7.51 -0.87 -6.72
C PRO A 110 -6.80 -0.22 -7.90
N GLU A 111 -5.62 -0.72 -8.30
CA GLU A 111 -4.87 -0.16 -9.43
C GLU A 111 -5.54 -0.43 -10.78
N VAL A 112 -6.36 -1.48 -10.91
CA VAL A 112 -6.95 -1.81 -12.21
C VAL A 112 -8.05 -0.80 -12.55
N ALA A 113 -7.84 -0.05 -13.62
CA ALA A 113 -8.73 0.99 -14.13
C ALA A 113 -8.79 0.94 -15.66
N PHE A 114 -9.92 1.33 -16.26
CA PHE A 114 -10.11 1.33 -17.72
C PHE A 114 -8.99 2.04 -18.50
N GLN A 115 -8.53 3.18 -17.99
CA GLN A 115 -7.48 4.00 -18.58
C GLN A 115 -6.23 4.02 -17.69
N HIS A 116 -5.76 2.85 -17.30
CA HIS A 116 -4.54 2.75 -16.53
C HIS A 116 -3.31 3.15 -17.38
N PRO A 117 -2.39 3.98 -16.87
CA PRO A 117 -1.29 4.56 -17.67
C PRO A 117 -0.40 3.51 -18.34
N PHE A 118 -0.02 2.42 -17.66
CA PHE A 118 0.93 1.44 -18.22
C PHE A 118 0.50 -0.04 -18.18
N LEU A 119 -0.34 -0.48 -17.22
CA LEU A 119 -0.81 -1.86 -17.06
C LEU A 119 -1.13 -2.58 -18.38
N PHE A 120 -2.04 -2.06 -19.21
CA PHE A 120 -2.42 -2.72 -20.46
C PHE A 120 -1.31 -2.70 -21.52
N ARG A 121 -0.41 -1.71 -21.49
CA ARG A 121 0.77 -1.66 -22.39
C ARG A 121 1.77 -2.78 -22.08
N THR A 122 1.75 -3.34 -20.88
CA THR A 122 2.65 -4.44 -20.51
C THR A 122 2.35 -5.74 -21.25
N GLY A 123 1.09 -5.93 -21.69
CA GLY A 123 0.62 -7.17 -22.28
C GLY A 123 0.70 -8.39 -21.35
N ILE A 124 0.87 -8.21 -20.04
CA ILE A 124 1.05 -9.34 -19.11
C ILE A 124 -0.29 -10.03 -18.80
N PRO A 125 -1.35 -9.34 -18.33
CA PRO A 125 -2.61 -10.02 -17.99
C PRO A 125 -3.29 -10.68 -19.19
N ASP A 126 -3.84 -11.89 -19.02
CA ASP A 126 -4.83 -12.45 -19.95
C ASP A 126 -6.20 -11.82 -19.72
N VAL A 127 -6.53 -11.56 -18.45
CA VAL A 127 -7.82 -10.99 -18.02
C VAL A 127 -7.56 -9.88 -17.00
N ALA A 128 -8.27 -8.76 -17.11
CA ALA A 128 -8.25 -7.69 -16.11
C ALA A 128 -9.67 -7.37 -15.63
N VAL A 129 -9.84 -7.14 -14.33
CA VAL A 129 -11.14 -6.85 -13.70
C VAL A 129 -11.07 -5.49 -13.00
N VAL A 130 -11.96 -4.57 -13.38
CA VAL A 130 -12.14 -3.26 -12.73
C VAL A 130 -13.28 -3.36 -11.71
N GLY A 131 -13.10 -2.80 -10.51
CA GLY A 131 -14.14 -2.79 -9.49
C GLY A 131 -14.29 -4.12 -8.76
N GLU A 132 -15.52 -4.47 -8.37
CA GLU A 132 -15.84 -5.64 -7.55
C GLU A 132 -15.69 -6.93 -8.36
N GLY A 133 -14.87 -7.87 -7.90
CA GLY A 133 -14.56 -9.09 -8.65
C GLY A 133 -15.48 -10.27 -8.34
N GLU A 134 -16.12 -10.28 -7.17
CA GLU A 134 -16.85 -11.43 -6.62
C GLU A 134 -17.97 -11.90 -7.56
N THR A 135 -18.62 -10.97 -8.26
CA THR A 135 -19.77 -11.28 -9.13
C THR A 135 -19.37 -11.84 -10.49
N VAL A 136 -18.14 -11.57 -10.94
CA VAL A 136 -17.66 -11.95 -12.28
C VAL A 136 -16.57 -13.02 -12.23
N PHE A 137 -15.86 -13.16 -11.12
CA PHE A 137 -14.76 -14.12 -10.99
C PHE A 137 -15.18 -15.57 -11.24
N PRO A 138 -16.31 -16.08 -10.69
CA PRO A 138 -16.79 -17.42 -11.04
C PRO A 138 -17.09 -17.59 -12.54
N GLN A 139 -17.59 -16.54 -13.19
CA GLN A 139 -17.87 -16.55 -14.63
C GLN A 139 -16.59 -16.54 -15.46
N ILE A 140 -15.57 -15.81 -15.04
CA ILE A 140 -14.23 -15.82 -15.65
C ILE A 140 -13.63 -17.22 -15.55
N LEU A 141 -13.68 -17.84 -14.36
CA LEU A 141 -13.20 -19.22 -14.16
C LEU A 141 -13.93 -20.21 -15.07
N SER A 142 -15.27 -20.15 -15.13
CA SER A 142 -16.03 -21.01 -16.02
C SER A 142 -15.76 -20.74 -17.51
N ALA A 143 -15.50 -19.49 -17.89
CA ALA A 143 -15.20 -19.12 -19.28
C ALA A 143 -13.83 -19.67 -19.69
N LEU A 144 -12.81 -19.46 -18.86
CA LEU A 144 -11.46 -20.00 -19.07
C LEU A 144 -11.46 -21.52 -19.21
N ALA A 145 -12.19 -22.23 -18.35
CA ALA A 145 -12.30 -23.69 -18.40
C ALA A 145 -12.97 -24.22 -19.69
N LYS A 146 -13.77 -23.38 -20.37
CA LYS A 146 -14.47 -23.71 -21.63
C LYS A 146 -13.79 -23.13 -22.87
N GLY A 147 -12.68 -22.40 -22.72
CA GLY A 147 -12.05 -21.67 -23.83
C GLY A 147 -12.87 -20.48 -24.35
N HIS A 148 -13.76 -19.92 -23.52
CA HIS A 148 -14.62 -18.79 -23.84
C HIS A 148 -14.18 -17.51 -23.09
N GLN A 149 -14.80 -16.38 -23.43
CA GLN A 149 -14.64 -15.12 -22.74
C GLN A 149 -15.94 -14.70 -22.05
N ALA A 150 -15.84 -14.20 -20.82
CA ALA A 150 -16.96 -13.62 -20.10
C ALA A 150 -17.20 -12.17 -20.57
N ASP A 151 -18.44 -11.83 -20.91
CA ASP A 151 -18.80 -10.55 -21.55
C ASP A 151 -19.35 -9.51 -20.56
N PHE A 152 -18.54 -9.07 -19.59
CA PHE A 152 -18.95 -8.02 -18.63
C PHE A 152 -18.17 -6.73 -18.84
N ARG A 153 -18.84 -5.58 -18.70
CA ARG A 153 -18.25 -4.23 -18.88
C ARG A 153 -16.98 -3.99 -18.07
N GLN A 154 -16.88 -4.64 -16.92
CA GLN A 154 -15.77 -4.48 -16.00
C GLN A 154 -14.65 -5.52 -16.21
N VAL A 155 -14.80 -6.42 -17.18
CA VAL A 155 -13.84 -7.47 -17.51
C VAL A 155 -13.24 -7.18 -18.88
N ALA A 156 -11.92 -7.13 -18.94
CA ALA A 156 -11.16 -7.03 -20.18
C ALA A 156 -10.42 -8.32 -20.49
N TRP A 157 -10.47 -8.74 -21.75
CA TRP A 157 -9.73 -9.89 -22.25
C TRP A 157 -8.65 -9.44 -23.22
N LYS A 158 -7.44 -9.99 -23.05
CA LYS A 158 -6.35 -9.76 -23.99
C LYS A 158 -6.68 -10.35 -25.36
N THR A 159 -6.61 -9.53 -26.38
CA THR A 159 -6.84 -9.88 -27.79
C THR A 159 -5.64 -9.41 -28.61
N GLY A 160 -4.70 -10.33 -28.86
CA GLY A 160 -3.40 -9.99 -29.44
C GLY A 160 -2.60 -9.02 -28.56
N ARG A 161 -2.34 -7.81 -29.06
CA ARG A 161 -1.63 -6.73 -28.33
C ARG A 161 -2.56 -5.72 -27.64
N ARG A 162 -3.88 -5.91 -27.73
CA ARG A 162 -4.89 -5.01 -27.16
C ARG A 162 -5.76 -5.75 -26.14
N TYR A 163 -6.65 -5.00 -25.50
CA TYR A 163 -7.65 -5.52 -24.58
C TYR A 163 -9.05 -5.16 -25.09
N SER A 164 -9.95 -6.13 -25.02
CA SER A 164 -11.37 -5.97 -25.37
C SER A 164 -12.20 -6.02 -24.10
N TRP A 165 -12.99 -4.97 -23.85
CA TRP A 165 -13.91 -4.91 -22.71
C TRP A 165 -15.25 -5.54 -23.07
N GLY A 166 -15.86 -6.21 -22.11
CA GLY A 166 -17.21 -6.72 -22.29
C GLY A 166 -18.28 -5.63 -22.34
N ARG A 167 -19.53 -6.03 -22.55
CA ARG A 167 -20.66 -5.14 -22.83
C ARG A 167 -21.80 -5.24 -21.83
N LEU A 168 -21.96 -6.40 -21.18
CA LEU A 168 -23.06 -6.63 -20.25
C LEU A 168 -22.77 -6.03 -18.87
N PRO A 169 -23.79 -5.53 -18.15
CA PRO A 169 -23.63 -5.18 -16.76
C PRO A 169 -23.29 -6.44 -15.94
N SER A 170 -22.55 -6.25 -14.86
CA SER A 170 -22.21 -7.33 -13.94
C SER A 170 -23.45 -7.78 -13.16
N PRO A 171 -23.50 -9.05 -12.71
CA PRO A 171 -24.59 -9.52 -11.87
C PRO A 171 -24.69 -8.67 -10.59
N ASN A 172 -25.92 -8.36 -10.20
CA ASN A 172 -26.17 -7.68 -8.93
C ASN A 172 -26.15 -8.71 -7.80
N VAL A 173 -25.22 -8.56 -6.86
CA VAL A 173 -25.06 -9.46 -5.72
C VAL A 173 -25.05 -8.59 -4.45
N SER A 174 -25.77 -9.05 -3.43
CA SER A 174 -25.81 -8.35 -2.14
C SER A 174 -24.46 -8.42 -1.43
N LEU A 175 -24.17 -7.46 -0.54
CA LEU A 175 -22.92 -7.50 0.25
C LEU A 175 -22.82 -8.79 1.07
N GLN A 176 -23.95 -9.27 1.61
CA GLN A 176 -24.05 -10.51 2.38
C GLN A 176 -23.60 -11.74 1.60
N GLU A 177 -23.84 -11.71 0.30
CA GLU A 177 -23.50 -12.79 -0.61
C GLU A 177 -22.06 -12.71 -1.11
N CYS A 178 -21.48 -11.50 -1.21
CA CYS A 178 -20.08 -11.33 -1.60
C CYS A 178 -19.11 -11.75 -0.48
N LEU A 179 -19.49 -11.56 0.78
CA LEU A 179 -18.63 -11.84 1.92
C LEU A 179 -18.91 -13.23 2.50
N PRO A 180 -17.87 -13.97 2.94
CA PRO A 180 -18.07 -15.19 3.71
C PRO A 180 -19.00 -14.96 4.93
N PRO A 181 -19.84 -15.94 5.29
CA PRO A 181 -20.71 -15.85 6.47
C PRO A 181 -19.94 -15.51 7.75
N ALA A 182 -20.59 -14.89 8.74
CA ALA A 182 -19.92 -14.40 9.96
C ALA A 182 -19.07 -15.48 10.68
N HIS A 183 -19.52 -16.74 10.69
CA HIS A 183 -18.81 -17.85 11.34
C HIS A 183 -17.69 -18.47 10.49
N HIS A 184 -17.51 -18.05 9.24
CA HIS A 184 -16.51 -18.61 8.33
C HIS A 184 -15.09 -18.53 8.91
N SER A 185 -14.25 -19.55 8.71
CA SER A 185 -12.91 -19.66 9.31
C SER A 185 -11.94 -18.56 8.86
N SER A 186 -12.23 -17.89 7.74
CA SER A 186 -11.44 -16.75 7.24
C SER A 186 -11.45 -15.51 8.15
N TRP A 187 -12.44 -15.37 9.03
CA TRP A 187 -12.55 -14.24 9.96
C TRP A 187 -11.69 -14.47 11.19
N LYS A 188 -10.42 -14.09 11.14
CA LYS A 188 -9.50 -14.25 12.27
C LYS A 188 -8.66 -12.99 12.45
N PRO A 189 -8.31 -12.63 13.69
CA PRO A 189 -7.30 -11.61 13.92
C PRO A 189 -5.93 -12.10 13.43
N ASP A 190 -5.03 -11.15 13.21
CA ASP A 190 -3.62 -11.39 13.02
C ASP A 190 -2.93 -11.81 14.34
N PRO A 191 -1.62 -12.15 14.34
CA PRO A 191 -0.90 -12.52 15.56
C PRO A 191 -0.87 -11.44 16.66
N ALA A 192 -1.02 -10.15 16.30
CA ALA A 192 -1.10 -9.05 17.27
C ALA A 192 -2.50 -8.89 17.89
N GLY A 193 -3.51 -9.57 17.35
CA GLY A 193 -4.89 -9.48 17.78
C GLY A 193 -5.71 -8.43 17.02
N MET A 194 -5.20 -7.89 15.92
CA MET A 194 -5.91 -6.93 15.07
C MET A 194 -6.70 -7.65 13.99
N ALA A 195 -7.95 -7.22 13.74
CA ALA A 195 -8.80 -7.76 12.70
C ALA A 195 -9.44 -6.65 11.87
N TYR A 196 -9.72 -6.94 10.60
CA TYR A 196 -10.39 -6.02 9.68
C TYR A 196 -11.80 -6.49 9.40
N LEU A 197 -12.73 -5.54 9.35
CA LEU A 197 -14.13 -5.83 9.12
C LEU A 197 -14.75 -4.83 8.16
N GLU A 198 -15.20 -5.32 7.01
CA GLU A 198 -16.05 -4.56 6.08
C GLU A 198 -17.51 -4.74 6.50
N THR A 199 -18.22 -3.63 6.75
CA THR A 199 -19.65 -3.61 7.05
C THR A 199 -20.47 -2.81 6.06
N GLY A 200 -19.81 -2.01 5.24
CA GLY A 200 -20.39 -1.25 4.16
C GLY A 200 -19.46 -1.24 2.96
N ARG A 201 -20.05 -1.14 1.76
CA ARG A 201 -19.29 -1.03 0.51
C ARG A 201 -19.87 0.04 -0.39
N GLY A 202 -18.96 0.80 -1.01
CA GLY A 202 -19.25 2.07 -1.68
C GLY A 202 -19.14 3.27 -0.72
N CYS A 203 -19.17 4.48 -1.26
CA CYS A 203 -19.11 5.71 -0.48
C CYS A 203 -20.21 6.68 -0.95
N PRO A 204 -20.95 7.35 -0.03
CA PRO A 204 -21.95 8.35 -0.42
C PRO A 204 -21.32 9.63 -1.01
N LEU A 205 -20.04 9.88 -0.73
CA LEU A 205 -19.28 10.99 -1.27
C LEU A 205 -18.86 10.72 -2.72
N ARG A 206 -18.57 11.80 -3.45
CA ARG A 206 -18.14 11.75 -4.86
C ARG A 206 -16.86 12.56 -5.09
N CYS A 207 -15.96 12.51 -4.13
CA CYS A 207 -14.69 13.20 -4.17
C CYS A 207 -13.93 12.86 -5.46
N SER A 208 -13.51 13.85 -6.24
CA SER A 208 -12.96 13.65 -7.59
C SER A 208 -11.63 12.88 -7.60
N TYR A 209 -10.91 12.87 -6.48
CA TYR A 209 -9.63 12.18 -6.28
C TYR A 209 -9.76 10.74 -5.78
N CYS A 210 -10.95 10.29 -5.36
CA CYS A 210 -11.14 9.04 -4.64
C CYS A 210 -11.71 7.94 -5.55
N ARG A 211 -11.25 6.68 -5.40
CA ARG A 211 -11.78 5.55 -6.17
C ARG A 211 -13.08 4.95 -5.62
N TYR A 212 -13.34 5.09 -4.31
CA TYR A 212 -14.51 4.49 -3.67
C TYR A 212 -15.85 4.95 -4.29
N GLY A 213 -16.03 6.26 -4.48
CA GLY A 213 -17.25 6.82 -5.06
C GLY A 213 -17.40 6.59 -6.57
N HIS A 214 -16.29 6.42 -7.30
CA HIS A 214 -16.28 6.24 -8.75
C HIS A 214 -16.58 4.80 -9.17
N LEU A 215 -16.07 3.82 -8.44
CA LEU A 215 -16.26 2.40 -8.75
C LEU A 215 -17.66 1.91 -8.43
N ARG A 216 -18.30 2.46 -7.40
CA ARG A 216 -19.63 2.03 -6.98
C ARG A 216 -20.52 3.20 -6.61
N ARG A 217 -21.57 3.42 -7.42
CA ARG A 217 -22.53 4.53 -7.23
C ARG A 217 -23.57 4.27 -6.13
N LYS A 218 -23.82 3.00 -5.78
CA LYS A 218 -24.78 2.58 -4.76
C LYS A 218 -24.03 2.06 -3.54
N THR A 219 -24.41 2.53 -2.36
CA THR A 219 -23.90 2.00 -1.09
C THR A 219 -24.73 0.79 -0.66
N THR A 220 -24.06 -0.20 -0.09
CA THR A 220 -24.69 -1.36 0.56
C THR A 220 -24.08 -1.58 1.91
N PHE A 221 -24.90 -1.96 2.89
CA PHE A 221 -24.49 -2.09 4.28
C PHE A 221 -25.05 -3.36 4.91
N PHE A 222 -24.35 -3.87 5.91
CA PHE A 222 -24.91 -4.81 6.87
C PHE A 222 -25.81 -4.11 7.88
N ASP A 223 -26.80 -4.84 8.37
CA ASP A 223 -27.61 -4.41 9.52
C ASP A 223 -26.83 -4.58 10.84
N ALA A 224 -27.40 -4.04 11.91
CA ALA A 224 -26.77 -4.11 13.23
C ALA A 224 -26.58 -5.54 13.75
N ALA A 225 -27.47 -6.47 13.39
CA ALA A 225 -27.40 -7.86 13.86
C ALA A 225 -26.22 -8.60 13.21
N GLU A 226 -26.02 -8.43 11.91
CA GLU A 226 -24.90 -9.02 11.18
C GLU A 226 -23.56 -8.43 11.61
N VAL A 227 -23.46 -7.10 11.76
CA VAL A 227 -22.25 -6.47 12.30
C VAL A 227 -21.92 -7.03 13.68
N SER A 228 -22.91 -7.13 14.56
CA SER A 228 -22.72 -7.68 15.91
C SER A 228 -22.29 -9.14 15.91
N ARG A 229 -22.84 -9.97 15.01
CA ARG A 229 -22.41 -11.38 14.85
C ARG A 229 -20.95 -11.49 14.43
N ARG A 230 -20.52 -10.65 13.48
CA ARG A 230 -19.13 -10.63 12.97
C ARG A 230 -18.15 -10.15 14.03
N VAL A 231 -18.47 -9.05 14.72
CA VAL A 231 -17.66 -8.53 15.83
C VAL A 231 -17.55 -9.57 16.95
N ARG A 232 -18.65 -10.23 17.32
CA ARG A 232 -18.61 -11.31 18.31
C ARG A 232 -17.71 -12.46 17.88
N THR A 233 -17.81 -12.89 16.61
CA THR A 233 -16.96 -13.97 16.09
C THR A 233 -15.47 -13.61 16.17
N LEU A 234 -15.10 -12.38 15.83
CA LEU A 234 -13.71 -11.91 15.93
C LEU A 234 -13.27 -11.82 17.40
N MET A 235 -14.12 -11.32 18.29
CA MET A 235 -13.87 -11.26 19.74
C MET A 235 -13.63 -12.66 20.33
N ASP A 236 -14.48 -13.62 19.99
CA ASP A 236 -14.38 -15.01 20.46
C ASP A 236 -13.11 -15.70 19.94
N ARG A 237 -12.58 -15.23 18.79
CA ARG A 237 -11.31 -15.67 18.19
C ARG A 237 -10.09 -14.89 18.67
N GLY A 238 -10.24 -14.08 19.72
CA GLY A 238 -9.12 -13.40 20.37
C GLY A 238 -8.75 -12.04 19.77
N ALA A 239 -9.62 -11.43 18.96
CA ALA A 239 -9.41 -10.05 18.53
C ALA A 239 -9.34 -9.12 19.76
N LYS A 240 -8.34 -8.25 19.76
CA LYS A 240 -8.14 -7.15 20.72
C LYS A 240 -8.51 -5.81 20.10
N GLU A 241 -8.43 -5.73 18.78
CA GLU A 241 -8.74 -4.54 18.01
C GLU A 241 -9.46 -4.93 16.71
N ILE A 242 -10.49 -4.18 16.36
CA ILE A 242 -11.20 -4.33 15.08
C ILE A 242 -11.16 -2.99 14.35
N ARG A 243 -10.53 -2.96 13.18
CA ARG A 243 -10.51 -1.82 12.27
C ARG A 243 -11.61 -2.00 11.22
N PHE A 244 -12.60 -1.11 11.24
CA PHE A 244 -13.64 -1.08 10.22
C PHE A 244 -13.06 -0.48 8.93
N VAL A 245 -13.10 -1.22 7.83
CA VAL A 245 -12.54 -0.79 6.52
C VAL A 245 -13.54 -0.04 5.65
N ASP A 246 -14.63 0.42 6.26
CA ASP A 246 -15.68 1.15 5.57
C ASP A 246 -15.18 2.57 5.25
N PRO A 247 -15.33 3.07 4.01
CA PRO A 247 -14.85 4.41 3.66
C PRO A 247 -15.52 5.55 4.45
N VAL A 248 -16.73 5.28 4.98
CA VAL A 248 -17.46 6.18 5.90
C VAL A 248 -18.35 5.30 6.77
N PHE A 249 -17.89 4.91 7.95
CA PHE A 249 -18.60 3.99 8.84
C PHE A 249 -19.97 4.53 9.29
N ASN A 250 -20.05 5.83 9.63
CA ASN A 250 -21.29 6.48 10.02
C ASN A 250 -22.24 6.83 8.85
N ALA A 251 -21.93 6.39 7.62
CA ALA A 251 -22.88 6.46 6.49
C ALA A 251 -23.90 5.33 6.51
N ASN A 252 -23.70 4.30 7.34
CA ASN A 252 -24.64 3.18 7.47
C ASN A 252 -25.97 3.69 8.07
N PRO A 253 -27.13 3.51 7.41
CA PRO A 253 -28.43 3.93 7.95
C PRO A 253 -28.77 3.30 9.32
N ALA A 254 -28.18 2.14 9.63
CA ALA A 254 -28.33 1.46 10.91
C ALA A 254 -27.27 1.86 11.95
N PHE A 255 -26.48 2.92 11.72
CA PHE A 255 -25.34 3.32 12.56
C PHE A 255 -25.69 3.41 14.05
N GLN A 256 -26.82 4.04 14.42
CA GLN A 256 -27.23 4.13 15.82
C GLN A 256 -27.51 2.76 16.45
N ASN A 257 -28.10 1.83 15.70
CA ASN A 257 -28.39 0.47 16.18
C ASN A 257 -27.12 -0.37 16.27
N ILE A 258 -26.19 -0.19 15.33
CA ILE A 258 -24.84 -0.78 15.39
C ILE A 258 -24.14 -0.30 16.67
N LEU A 259 -24.10 1.01 16.90
CA LEU A 259 -23.47 1.61 18.07
C LEU A 259 -24.02 1.05 19.38
N ASN A 260 -25.35 1.01 19.50
CA ASN A 260 -26.03 0.43 20.67
C ASN A 260 -25.69 -1.05 20.87
N SER A 261 -25.51 -1.80 19.78
CA SER A 261 -25.16 -3.22 19.85
C SER A 261 -23.69 -3.43 20.25
N LEU A 262 -22.78 -2.60 19.73
CA LEU A 262 -21.36 -2.62 20.09
C LEU A 262 -21.14 -2.24 21.56
N ARG A 263 -21.83 -1.21 22.08
CA ARG A 263 -21.84 -0.86 23.51
C ARG A 263 -22.22 -2.04 24.39
N LYS A 264 -23.29 -2.76 24.02
CA LYS A 264 -23.74 -3.95 24.75
C LYS A 264 -22.76 -5.12 24.65
N LEU A 265 -22.13 -5.31 23.50
CA LEU A 265 -21.19 -6.40 23.25
C LEU A 265 -19.86 -6.18 23.97
N ASN A 266 -19.36 -4.95 23.98
CA ASN A 266 -18.04 -4.58 24.52
C ASN A 266 -18.10 -3.95 25.93
N ARG A 267 -19.13 -4.25 26.74
CA ARG A 267 -19.30 -3.68 28.10
C ARG A 267 -18.10 -3.87 29.04
N LYS A 268 -17.26 -4.88 28.77
CA LYS A 268 -16.06 -5.19 29.55
C LYS A 268 -14.79 -4.50 29.01
N GLY A 269 -14.89 -3.68 27.97
CA GLY A 269 -13.74 -2.98 27.36
C GLY A 269 -12.67 -3.92 26.80
N ARG A 270 -13.08 -5.07 26.25
CA ARG A 270 -12.14 -6.10 25.74
C ARG A 270 -11.62 -5.79 24.33
N LEU A 271 -12.35 -4.98 23.58
CA LEU A 271 -12.04 -4.59 22.21
C LEU A 271 -11.76 -3.09 22.14
N ARG A 272 -10.80 -2.74 21.29
CA ARG A 272 -10.68 -1.41 20.71
C ARG A 272 -11.26 -1.40 19.31
N PHE A 273 -11.85 -0.28 18.92
CA PHE A 273 -12.35 -0.05 17.57
C PHE A 273 -11.67 1.15 16.92
N PHE A 274 -11.45 1.03 15.62
CA PHE A 274 -11.03 2.10 14.71
C PHE A 274 -12.01 2.20 13.54
N ALA A 275 -12.34 3.41 13.11
CA ALA A 275 -13.14 3.64 11.91
C ALA A 275 -12.91 5.02 11.28
N GLU A 276 -13.05 5.10 9.96
CA GLU A 276 -13.19 6.36 9.22
C GLU A 276 -14.63 6.89 9.30
N VAL A 277 -14.81 8.17 9.62
CA VAL A 277 -16.13 8.79 9.79
C VAL A 277 -16.21 10.18 9.13
N GLN A 278 -17.42 10.58 8.76
CA GLN A 278 -17.74 12.00 8.57
C GLN A 278 -18.01 12.63 9.93
N ALA A 279 -16.94 13.13 10.55
CA ALA A 279 -16.97 13.69 11.90
C ALA A 279 -17.95 14.85 12.04
N ASP A 280 -18.15 15.65 10.98
CA ASP A 280 -19.08 16.78 10.97
C ASP A 280 -20.56 16.37 10.98
N LEU A 281 -20.88 15.09 10.74
CA LEU A 281 -22.25 14.56 10.78
C LEU A 281 -22.63 13.90 12.11
N LEU A 282 -21.67 13.67 13.00
CA LEU A 282 -21.95 13.02 14.28
C LEU A 282 -22.68 13.96 15.25
N THR A 283 -23.58 13.38 16.05
CA THR A 283 -24.20 14.09 17.17
C THR A 283 -23.39 13.87 18.47
N PRO A 284 -23.53 14.74 19.49
CA PRO A 284 -22.88 14.54 20.78
C PRO A 284 -23.17 13.16 21.41
N ASP A 285 -24.40 12.67 21.32
CA ASP A 285 -24.78 11.36 21.85
C ASP A 285 -24.14 10.20 21.09
N GLN A 286 -23.93 10.35 19.77
CA GLN A 286 -23.20 9.37 18.98
C GLN A 286 -21.73 9.34 19.35
N ILE A 287 -21.11 10.50 19.62
CA ILE A 287 -19.70 10.58 20.04
C ILE A 287 -19.50 9.88 21.39
N ARG A 288 -20.35 10.17 22.38
CA ARG A 288 -20.35 9.45 23.67
C ARG A 288 -20.56 7.95 23.49
N GLY A 289 -21.53 7.59 22.63
CA GLY A 289 -21.79 6.19 22.33
C GLY A 289 -20.61 5.48 21.66
N LEU A 290 -19.80 6.17 20.86
CA LEU A 290 -18.57 5.64 20.25
C LEU A 290 -17.51 5.37 21.32
N ALA A 291 -17.27 6.34 22.22
CA ALA A 291 -16.37 6.16 23.35
C ALA A 291 -16.77 4.96 24.21
N GLU A 292 -18.05 4.89 24.61
CA GLU A 292 -18.60 3.78 25.39
C GLU A 292 -18.55 2.42 24.67
N ALA A 293 -18.64 2.41 23.34
CA ALA A 293 -18.50 1.18 22.56
C ALA A 293 -17.05 0.69 22.52
N GLY A 294 -16.06 1.53 22.84
CA GLY A 294 -14.64 1.22 22.80
C GLY A 294 -13.94 1.69 21.52
N PHE A 295 -14.48 2.69 20.82
CA PHE A 295 -13.71 3.38 19.77
C PHE A 295 -12.61 4.21 20.42
N SER A 296 -11.36 3.77 20.25
CA SER A 296 -10.18 4.45 20.80
C SER A 296 -9.58 5.43 19.79
N GLU A 297 -9.85 5.22 18.51
CA GLU A 297 -9.35 6.05 17.42
C GLU A 297 -10.41 6.21 16.33
N LEU A 298 -10.55 7.42 15.79
CA LEU A 298 -11.39 7.74 14.64
C LEU A 298 -10.59 8.54 13.63
N GLU A 299 -10.83 8.30 12.35
CA GLU A 299 -10.23 9.07 11.26
C GLU A 299 -11.28 10.01 10.63
N ALA A 300 -10.89 11.27 10.43
CA ALA A 300 -11.75 12.36 9.98
C ALA A 300 -11.12 13.08 8.77
N GLY A 301 -11.58 12.72 7.57
CA GLY A 301 -11.04 13.30 6.33
C GLY A 301 -11.53 14.72 6.04
N VAL A 302 -10.77 15.75 6.45
CA VAL A 302 -11.10 17.19 6.24
C VAL A 302 -10.61 17.69 4.87
N GLN A 303 -9.41 17.26 4.47
CA GLN A 303 -8.72 17.51 3.20
C GLN A 303 -8.24 18.96 2.99
N SER A 304 -9.07 19.96 3.26
CA SER A 304 -8.73 21.39 3.12
C SER A 304 -9.74 22.24 3.90
N LEU A 305 -9.32 23.43 4.34
CA LEU A 305 -10.22 24.40 4.96
C LEU A 305 -10.81 25.39 3.96
N ASP A 306 -10.29 25.48 2.73
CA ASP A 306 -10.85 26.35 1.70
C ASP A 306 -12.11 25.73 1.06
N PRO A 307 -13.30 26.34 1.23
CA PRO A 307 -14.54 25.85 0.63
C PRO A 307 -14.49 25.77 -0.90
N GLN A 308 -13.69 26.61 -1.58
CA GLN A 308 -13.52 26.56 -3.03
C GLN A 308 -12.70 25.35 -3.45
N VAL A 309 -11.65 25.00 -2.70
CA VAL A 309 -10.87 23.78 -2.93
C VAL A 309 -11.76 22.55 -2.73
N LEU A 310 -12.48 22.48 -1.60
CA LEU A 310 -13.42 21.41 -1.30
C LEU A 310 -14.49 21.24 -2.39
N LYS A 311 -15.05 22.36 -2.89
CA LYS A 311 -16.01 22.36 -4.00
C LYS A 311 -15.41 21.79 -5.29
N ARG A 312 -14.17 22.17 -5.64
CA ARG A 312 -13.48 21.67 -6.86
C ARG A 312 -13.24 20.17 -6.79
N ILE A 313 -12.90 19.66 -5.61
CA ILE A 313 -12.67 18.23 -5.40
C ILE A 313 -13.93 17.46 -5.01
N ARG A 314 -15.09 18.13 -4.96
CA ARG A 314 -16.40 17.56 -4.62
C ARG A 314 -16.43 16.90 -3.23
N ARG A 315 -15.65 17.44 -2.29
CA ARG A 315 -15.70 17.09 -0.86
C ARG A 315 -16.67 18.04 -0.18
N SER A 316 -17.57 17.49 0.63
CA SER A 316 -18.52 18.26 1.45
C SER A 316 -18.14 18.10 2.91
N VAL A 317 -17.99 19.21 3.63
CA VAL A 317 -17.68 19.25 5.07
C VAL A 317 -18.41 20.45 5.67
N ARG A 318 -18.99 20.29 6.86
CA ARG A 318 -19.56 21.38 7.66
C ARG A 318 -18.59 21.77 8.78
N PHE A 319 -17.90 22.91 8.63
CA PHE A 319 -16.82 23.30 9.57
C PHE A 319 -17.30 23.58 10.99
N VAL A 320 -18.44 24.27 11.16
CA VAL A 320 -18.95 24.62 12.50
C VAL A 320 -19.18 23.38 13.38
N PRO A 321 -19.95 22.35 12.95
CA PRO A 321 -20.10 21.15 13.77
C PRO A 321 -18.82 20.32 13.86
N LEU A 322 -17.94 20.39 12.85
CA LEU A 322 -16.67 19.67 12.87
C LEU A 322 -15.81 20.05 14.07
N GLU A 323 -15.56 21.35 14.29
CA GLU A 323 -14.69 21.79 15.39
C GLU A 323 -15.23 21.39 16.77
N SER A 324 -16.53 21.57 17.01
CA SER A 324 -17.16 21.14 18.27
C SER A 324 -17.07 19.62 18.46
N ASN A 325 -17.24 18.85 17.38
CA ASN A 325 -17.19 17.40 17.44
C ASN A 325 -15.77 16.88 17.68
N LEU A 326 -14.76 17.49 17.07
CA LEU A 326 -13.36 17.13 17.30
C LEU A 326 -12.95 17.38 18.76
N ARG A 327 -13.36 18.51 19.35
CA ARG A 327 -13.12 18.80 20.77
C ARG A 327 -13.83 17.79 21.67
N LEU A 328 -15.11 17.51 21.40
CA LEU A 328 -15.87 16.54 22.18
C LEU A 328 -15.29 15.12 22.10
N MET A 329 -14.84 14.68 20.92
CA MET A 329 -14.17 13.37 20.79
C MET A 329 -12.91 13.29 21.68
N ALA A 330 -12.09 14.34 21.69
CA ALA A 330 -10.91 14.40 22.53
C ALA A 330 -11.27 14.38 24.04
N ASP A 331 -12.32 15.12 24.44
CA ASP A 331 -12.81 15.14 25.82
C ASP A 331 -13.35 13.76 26.28
N GLU A 332 -13.95 13.00 25.36
CA GLU A 332 -14.41 11.62 25.59
C GLU A 332 -13.28 10.57 25.47
N GLY A 333 -12.03 11.01 25.28
CA GLY A 333 -10.85 10.13 25.21
C GLY A 333 -10.66 9.39 23.89
N ILE A 334 -11.37 9.80 22.83
CA ILE A 334 -11.18 9.27 21.47
C ILE A 334 -10.04 10.03 20.80
N ARG A 335 -9.00 9.31 20.37
CA ARG A 335 -7.95 9.89 19.53
C ARG A 335 -8.51 10.15 18.14
N VAL A 336 -8.34 11.35 17.60
CA VAL A 336 -8.80 11.67 16.25
C VAL A 336 -7.60 11.85 15.33
N THR A 337 -7.57 11.11 14.23
CA THR A 337 -6.69 11.36 13.09
C THR A 337 -7.40 12.33 12.14
N ILE A 338 -6.82 13.51 11.95
CA ILE A 338 -7.34 14.55 11.03
C ILE A 338 -6.56 14.46 9.73
N ASP A 339 -7.23 14.08 8.63
CA ASP A 339 -6.58 14.05 7.32
C ASP A 339 -6.76 15.36 6.57
N LEU A 340 -5.62 15.91 6.17
CA LEU A 340 -5.49 17.02 5.25
C LEU A 340 -4.80 16.53 3.97
N MET A 341 -4.91 17.34 2.92
CA MET A 341 -4.23 17.10 1.65
C MET A 341 -3.55 18.36 1.16
N TYR A 342 -2.43 18.16 0.46
CA TYR A 342 -1.76 19.22 -0.29
C TYR A 342 -1.61 18.83 -1.77
N GLY A 343 -1.45 19.83 -2.63
CA GLY A 343 -1.41 19.63 -4.08
C GLY A 343 -2.79 19.47 -4.74
N LEU A 344 -3.87 19.87 -4.06
CA LEU A 344 -5.21 19.89 -4.64
C LEU A 344 -5.41 21.09 -5.59
N PRO A 345 -6.35 21.03 -6.55
CA PRO A 345 -6.62 22.12 -7.47
C PRO A 345 -7.04 23.43 -6.76
N GLY A 346 -6.19 24.45 -6.85
CA GLY A 346 -6.47 25.78 -6.29
C GLY A 346 -5.88 26.07 -4.93
N GLN A 347 -5.29 25.09 -4.26
CA GLN A 347 -4.60 25.35 -3.01
C GLN A 347 -3.41 26.28 -3.25
N THR A 348 -3.16 27.16 -2.28
CA THR A 348 -1.95 27.97 -2.20
C THR A 348 -1.09 27.47 -1.04
N LEU A 349 0.18 27.87 -1.03
CA LEU A 349 1.10 27.54 0.06
C LEU A 349 0.54 27.98 1.43
N GLN A 350 -0.06 29.18 1.47
CA GLN A 350 -0.64 29.77 2.68
C GLN A 350 -1.87 29.00 3.15
N GLU A 351 -2.73 28.53 2.25
CA GLU A 351 -3.93 27.76 2.61
C GLU A 351 -3.60 26.42 3.26
N VAL A 352 -2.59 25.71 2.72
CA VAL A 352 -2.16 24.44 3.29
C VAL A 352 -1.55 24.64 4.68
N ARG A 353 -0.70 25.67 4.85
CA ARG A 353 -0.14 26.03 6.16
C ARG A 353 -1.22 26.37 7.18
N HIS A 354 -2.19 27.18 6.80
CA HIS A 354 -3.33 27.51 7.66
C HIS A 354 -4.13 26.26 8.06
N SER A 355 -4.36 25.33 7.12
CA SER A 355 -5.05 24.07 7.41
C SER A 355 -4.28 23.22 8.44
N LEU A 356 -2.95 23.13 8.31
CA LEU A 356 -2.09 22.42 9.25
C LEU A 356 -2.11 23.06 10.65
N GLU A 357 -1.97 24.39 10.72
CA GLU A 357 -2.03 25.14 11.98
C GLU A 357 -3.37 24.96 12.69
N TRP A 358 -4.48 24.98 11.93
CA TRP A 358 -5.80 24.68 12.45
C TRP A 358 -5.91 23.25 12.98
N ALA A 359 -5.33 22.25 12.31
CA ALA A 359 -5.40 20.86 12.78
C ALA A 359 -4.58 20.65 14.06
N TRP A 360 -3.41 21.28 14.18
CA TRP A 360 -2.54 21.17 15.36
C TRP A 360 -3.09 21.86 16.62
N GLN A 361 -4.12 22.70 16.49
CA GLN A 361 -4.76 23.30 17.67
C GLN A 361 -5.56 22.29 18.50
N PHE A 362 -5.93 21.14 17.93
CA PHE A 362 -6.74 20.13 18.60
C PHE A 362 -5.87 19.20 19.45
N LYS A 363 -6.02 19.31 20.78
CA LYS A 363 -5.28 18.50 21.74
C LYS A 363 -5.53 17.00 21.52
N GLY A 364 -4.44 16.25 21.39
CA GLY A 364 -4.49 14.79 21.25
C GLY A 364 -4.90 14.29 19.86
N ALA A 365 -5.11 15.20 18.89
CA ALA A 365 -5.31 14.82 17.51
C ALA A 365 -3.98 14.36 16.88
N ASN A 366 -4.03 13.28 16.12
CA ASN A 366 -3.00 12.95 15.16
C ASN A 366 -3.28 13.72 13.87
N VAL A 367 -2.30 14.45 13.34
CA VAL A 367 -2.49 15.20 12.09
C VAL A 367 -1.79 14.45 10.98
N GLN A 368 -2.52 14.13 9.93
CA GLN A 368 -2.01 13.49 8.73
C GLN A 368 -2.22 14.45 7.56
N CYS A 369 -1.18 14.72 6.77
CA CYS A 369 -1.30 15.56 5.58
C CYS A 369 -0.70 14.83 4.38
N LEU A 370 -1.57 14.34 3.49
CA LEU A 370 -1.19 13.45 2.40
C LEU A 370 -1.05 14.21 1.08
N GLN A 371 -0.04 13.82 0.30
CA GLN A 371 0.13 14.33 -1.06
C GLN A 371 -1.06 13.92 -1.93
N THR A 372 -1.56 14.84 -2.74
CA THR A 372 -2.56 14.51 -3.76
C THR A 372 -1.95 13.57 -4.80
N LEU A 373 -2.62 12.43 -5.03
CA LEU A 373 -2.24 11.44 -6.02
C LEU A 373 -3.21 11.47 -7.21
N LEU A 374 -2.69 11.50 -8.44
CA LEU A 374 -3.51 11.34 -9.65
C LEU A 374 -3.76 9.85 -9.95
N LEU A 375 -4.50 9.19 -9.07
CA LEU A 375 -4.79 7.75 -9.16
C LEU A 375 -5.45 7.38 -10.50
N PRO A 376 -5.06 6.27 -11.14
CA PRO A 376 -5.73 5.74 -12.33
C PRO A 376 -7.25 5.62 -12.12
N GLY A 377 -8.05 6.02 -13.11
CA GLY A 377 -9.52 5.89 -13.07
C GLY A 377 -10.27 6.91 -12.20
N THR A 378 -9.61 7.95 -11.68
CA THR A 378 -10.27 9.05 -10.97
C THR A 378 -10.62 10.22 -11.90
N ASP A 379 -11.63 11.01 -11.53
CA ASP A 379 -11.96 12.23 -12.27
C ASP A 379 -10.82 13.24 -12.21
N LEU A 380 -10.17 13.39 -11.05
CA LEU A 380 -9.08 14.34 -10.88
C LEU A 380 -7.92 14.05 -11.86
N ARG A 381 -7.57 12.78 -12.06
CA ARG A 381 -6.58 12.38 -13.08
C ARG A 381 -7.03 12.75 -14.49
N THR A 382 -8.30 12.52 -14.83
CA THR A 382 -8.87 12.85 -16.14
C THR A 382 -8.88 14.37 -16.36
N GLU A 383 -9.14 15.13 -15.30
CA GLU A 383 -9.16 16.59 -15.30
C GLU A 383 -7.76 17.23 -15.13
N ARG A 384 -6.66 16.47 -15.10
CA ARG A 384 -5.31 17.01 -14.83
C ARG A 384 -4.92 18.19 -15.73
N ARG A 385 -5.34 18.19 -16.99
CA ARG A 385 -5.08 19.30 -17.94
C ARG A 385 -5.85 20.56 -17.57
N ARG A 386 -7.12 20.40 -17.18
CA ARG A 386 -7.99 21.51 -16.72
C ARG A 386 -7.35 22.24 -15.54
N TRP A 387 -6.77 21.48 -14.62
CA TRP A 387 -6.15 22.00 -13.40
C TRP A 387 -4.64 22.26 -13.52
N ARG A 388 -4.07 22.12 -14.74
CA ARG A 388 -2.62 22.25 -15.02
C ARG A 388 -1.74 21.45 -14.05
N MET A 389 -2.19 20.25 -13.69
CA MET A 389 -1.49 19.38 -12.72
C MET A 389 -0.42 18.54 -13.41
N GLN A 390 0.78 18.58 -12.87
CA GLN A 390 1.89 17.71 -13.26
C GLN A 390 2.03 16.61 -12.22
N ALA A 391 2.08 15.36 -12.66
CA ALA A 391 2.25 14.19 -11.81
C ALA A 391 2.90 13.07 -12.63
N ASP A 392 3.55 12.12 -11.95
CA ASP A 392 4.09 10.92 -12.57
C ASP A 392 2.96 9.99 -13.06
N ASP A 393 3.26 9.22 -14.11
CA ASP A 393 2.40 8.14 -14.62
C ASP A 393 2.73 6.78 -13.98
N ARG A 394 3.74 6.73 -13.10
CA ARG A 394 4.07 5.60 -12.24
C ARG A 394 3.61 5.84 -10.79
N PRO A 395 3.31 4.77 -10.03
CA PRO A 395 2.96 4.89 -8.63
C PRO A 395 4.10 5.56 -7.85
N PRO A 396 3.83 6.49 -6.91
CA PRO A 396 2.52 6.74 -6.30
C PRO A 396 1.61 7.72 -7.06
N TYR A 397 1.99 8.21 -8.24
CA TYR A 397 1.22 9.21 -9.01
C TYR A 397 1.14 10.59 -8.33
N GLY A 398 2.13 10.92 -7.51
CA GLY A 398 2.23 12.16 -6.74
C GLY A 398 2.20 13.41 -7.61
N VAL A 399 1.38 14.38 -7.21
CA VAL A 399 1.30 15.69 -7.85
C VAL A 399 2.56 16.50 -7.54
N ARG A 400 3.31 16.86 -8.59
CA ARG A 400 4.54 17.67 -8.52
C ARG A 400 4.27 19.17 -8.52
N SER A 401 3.19 19.59 -9.16
CA SER A 401 2.78 20.99 -9.26
C SER A 401 1.33 21.11 -9.73
N THR A 402 0.74 22.26 -9.47
CA THR A 402 -0.59 22.66 -9.94
C THR A 402 -0.52 24.03 -10.61
N SER A 403 -1.67 24.60 -10.99
CA SER A 403 -1.73 25.99 -11.46
C SER A 403 -1.33 27.04 -10.41
N THR A 404 -1.33 26.68 -9.12
CA THR A 404 -1.14 27.60 -7.99
C THR A 404 -0.02 27.20 -7.04
N LEU A 405 0.51 25.98 -7.17
CA LEU A 405 1.67 25.49 -6.42
C LEU A 405 2.76 25.07 -7.40
N SER A 406 3.92 25.71 -7.30
CA SER A 406 5.13 25.30 -8.01
C SER A 406 5.74 24.04 -7.37
N PRO A 407 6.66 23.34 -8.06
CA PRO A 407 7.43 22.26 -7.43
C PRO A 407 8.21 22.70 -6.19
N GLU A 408 8.63 23.98 -6.14
CA GLU A 408 9.30 24.56 -4.98
C GLU A 408 8.34 24.73 -3.79
N ASP A 409 7.11 25.16 -4.05
CA ASP A 409 6.09 25.30 -3.00
C ASP A 409 5.73 23.94 -2.40
N ILE A 410 5.57 22.91 -3.24
CA ILE A 410 5.33 21.53 -2.79
C ILE A 410 6.47 21.05 -1.88
N ARG A 411 7.72 21.26 -2.29
CA ARG A 411 8.89 20.91 -1.47
C ARG A 411 8.91 21.69 -0.16
N SER A 412 8.65 22.99 -0.20
CA SER A 412 8.61 23.83 1.01
C SER A 412 7.54 23.38 2.00
N LEU A 413 6.38 22.89 1.52
CA LEU A 413 5.35 22.29 2.38
C LEU A 413 5.84 20.99 3.01
N GLU A 414 6.40 20.10 2.21
CA GLU A 414 6.91 18.80 2.66
C GLU A 414 8.01 19.00 3.74
N GLU A 415 8.97 19.89 3.50
CA GLU A 415 9.99 20.27 4.49
C GLU A 415 9.39 20.91 5.75
N PHE A 416 8.35 21.74 5.61
CA PHE A 416 7.67 22.34 6.75
C PHE A 416 6.97 21.30 7.61
N MET A 417 6.31 20.32 6.98
CA MET A 417 5.65 19.21 7.67
C MET A 417 6.66 18.29 8.36
N HIS A 418 7.78 17.97 7.71
CA HIS A 418 8.82 17.12 8.30
C HIS A 418 9.47 17.70 9.55
N ARG A 419 9.67 19.02 9.60
CA ARG A 419 10.22 19.69 10.81
C ARG A 419 9.27 19.65 12.01
N LYS A 420 8.02 19.20 11.84
CA LYS A 420 7.02 19.12 12.89
C LYS A 420 6.84 17.66 13.30
N SER A 421 7.45 17.30 14.43
CA SER A 421 7.54 15.94 15.00
C SER A 421 6.21 15.25 15.38
N SER A 422 5.06 15.79 14.96
CA SER A 422 3.73 15.31 15.29
C SER A 422 2.87 15.01 14.06
N LEU A 423 3.47 14.90 12.88
CA LEU A 423 2.77 14.44 11.68
C LEU A 423 2.95 12.94 11.56
N ASP A 424 1.87 12.16 11.41
CA ASP A 424 1.98 10.82 10.82
C ASP A 424 2.22 11.01 9.32
N CYS A 425 3.43 11.46 8.97
CA CYS A 425 3.84 11.52 7.59
C CYS A 425 4.29 10.12 7.19
N MET A 426 3.64 9.57 6.17
CA MET A 426 3.97 8.24 5.66
C MET A 426 5.47 8.06 5.45
N THR A 427 6.14 9.13 5.01
CA THR A 427 7.56 9.24 4.69
C THR A 427 8.52 8.96 5.85
N GLU A 428 8.20 9.31 7.10
CA GLU A 428 9.06 8.98 8.25
C GLU A 428 9.11 7.47 8.51
N LYS A 429 8.01 6.74 8.29
CA LYS A 429 8.00 5.25 8.38
C LYS A 429 8.77 4.56 7.23
N PHE A 430 9.09 5.28 6.16
CA PHE A 430 9.95 4.74 5.09
C PHE A 430 11.44 4.97 5.36
N VAL A 431 11.79 5.71 6.41
CA VAL A 431 13.17 6.04 6.75
C VAL A 431 13.37 5.61 8.19
N ALA A 432 14.04 4.46 8.37
CA ALA A 432 14.33 3.85 9.65
C ALA A 432 14.56 4.89 10.77
N THR A 433 13.74 4.84 11.83
CA THR A 433 13.71 5.88 12.88
C THR A 433 14.93 5.86 13.82
N THR A 434 15.73 4.79 13.81
CA THR A 434 16.91 4.64 14.69
C THR A 434 18.05 3.86 14.02
N LEU A 435 19.27 4.42 14.01
CA LEU A 435 20.47 3.63 13.69
C LEU A 435 20.86 2.72 14.89
N PRO A 436 21.39 1.51 14.67
CA PRO A 436 21.70 0.88 13.38
C PRO A 436 20.63 -0.13 12.91
N ASP A 437 19.62 0.33 12.16
CA ASP A 437 18.63 -0.50 11.46
C ASP A 437 19.19 -1.17 10.18
N LEU A 438 20.28 -1.92 10.33
CA LEU A 438 20.70 -2.83 9.27
C LEU A 438 19.71 -3.98 9.14
N PHE A 439 19.28 -4.28 7.92
CA PHE A 439 18.37 -5.38 7.60
C PHE A 439 18.85 -6.70 8.22
N ARG A 440 17.88 -7.57 8.54
CA ARG A 440 18.12 -8.84 9.23
C ARG A 440 19.06 -9.76 8.45
N GLU A 441 18.86 -9.88 7.13
CA GLU A 441 19.72 -10.68 6.27
C GLU A 441 20.97 -9.86 5.87
N ARG A 442 22.09 -10.17 6.55
CA ARG A 442 23.40 -9.52 6.35
C ARG A 442 24.37 -10.50 5.71
N ILE A 443 24.94 -10.09 4.59
CA ILE A 443 25.84 -10.90 3.78
C ILE A 443 27.24 -10.28 3.85
N PRO A 444 28.21 -10.90 4.53
CA PRO A 444 29.58 -10.42 4.56
C PRO A 444 30.27 -10.71 3.22
N LEU A 445 30.98 -9.72 2.69
CA LEU A 445 31.65 -9.73 1.39
C LEU A 445 33.07 -9.17 1.54
N ASP A 446 34.04 -10.08 1.57
CA ASP A 446 35.46 -9.74 1.56
C ASP A 446 35.94 -9.47 0.13
N LEU A 447 36.27 -8.21 -0.16
CA LEU A 447 36.68 -7.80 -1.51
C LEU A 447 38.06 -8.32 -1.91
N THR A 448 38.86 -8.84 -0.98
CA THR A 448 40.16 -9.47 -1.28
C THR A 448 40.01 -10.86 -1.88
N LYS A 449 38.85 -11.51 -1.68
CA LYS A 449 38.60 -12.90 -2.12
C LYS A 449 37.83 -12.98 -3.43
N GLU A 450 38.18 -13.93 -4.29
CA GLU A 450 37.41 -14.26 -5.50
C GLU A 450 36.28 -15.25 -5.17
N GLN A 451 35.30 -14.81 -4.37
CA GLN A 451 34.24 -15.71 -3.88
C GLN A 451 32.89 -15.57 -4.61
N TRP A 452 32.73 -14.60 -5.51
CA TRP A 452 31.40 -14.16 -5.96
C TRP A 452 31.27 -14.05 -7.50
N ALA A 453 31.73 -15.08 -8.21
CA ALA A 453 31.78 -15.10 -9.67
C ALA A 453 30.39 -15.08 -10.34
N ASP A 454 29.38 -15.79 -9.79
CA ASP A 454 28.12 -16.03 -10.52
C ASP A 454 26.85 -15.46 -9.88
N ARG A 455 26.73 -15.43 -8.55
CA ARG A 455 25.48 -15.03 -7.86
C ARG A 455 25.71 -14.19 -6.60
N ILE A 456 24.78 -13.27 -6.32
CA ILE A 456 24.70 -12.57 -5.03
C ILE A 456 23.87 -13.45 -4.08
N PRO A 457 24.37 -13.79 -2.88
CA PRO A 457 23.68 -14.69 -1.97
C PRO A 457 22.46 -14.02 -1.29
N GLY A 458 21.77 -14.81 -0.47
CA GLY A 458 20.58 -14.40 0.29
C GLY A 458 19.26 -14.66 -0.44
N VAL A 459 18.17 -14.54 0.31
CA VAL A 459 16.83 -14.97 -0.11
C VAL A 459 15.72 -13.94 0.10
N THR A 460 15.98 -12.89 0.88
CA THR A 460 14.95 -11.94 1.29
C THR A 460 14.87 -10.70 0.39
N SER A 461 13.72 -10.04 0.43
CA SER A 461 13.46 -8.77 -0.25
C SER A 461 14.04 -7.55 0.46
N ARG A 462 14.84 -7.76 1.52
CA ARG A 462 15.53 -6.71 2.29
C ARG A 462 16.92 -7.20 2.67
N ARG A 463 17.95 -6.81 1.94
CA ARG A 463 19.31 -7.35 2.12
C ARG A 463 20.37 -6.29 2.37
N ALA A 464 21.24 -6.59 3.33
CA ALA A 464 22.45 -5.82 3.58
C ALA A 464 23.68 -6.57 3.07
N LEU A 465 24.41 -5.96 2.14
CA LEU A 465 25.72 -6.41 1.67
C LEU A 465 26.80 -5.67 2.45
N VAL A 466 27.57 -6.39 3.26
CA VAL A 466 28.59 -5.82 4.15
C VAL A 466 29.98 -6.04 3.55
N PHE A 467 30.58 -4.98 3.03
CA PHE A 467 31.87 -5.01 2.35
C PHE A 467 33.03 -4.75 3.31
N THR A 468 34.05 -5.61 3.23
CA THR A 468 35.30 -5.48 4.01
C THR A 468 36.52 -5.64 3.09
N ALA A 469 37.56 -4.85 3.34
CA ALA A 469 38.90 -5.01 2.80
C ALA A 469 39.88 -4.13 3.59
N PRO A 470 41.20 -4.39 3.54
CA PRO A 470 42.20 -3.48 4.11
C PRO A 470 42.11 -2.06 3.52
N SER A 471 41.81 -1.94 2.22
CA SER A 471 41.41 -0.69 1.57
C SER A 471 40.25 -0.96 0.62
N LEU A 472 39.07 -0.43 0.94
CA LEU A 472 37.89 -0.51 0.08
C LEU A 472 38.12 0.28 -1.21
N PHE A 473 38.82 1.42 -1.14
CA PHE A 473 39.14 2.23 -2.32
C PHE A 473 40.02 1.53 -3.34
N ALA A 474 41.01 0.75 -2.89
CA ALA A 474 41.83 -0.08 -3.78
C ALA A 474 40.97 -1.10 -4.57
N HIS A 475 39.85 -1.52 -3.99
CA HIS A 475 38.90 -2.47 -4.59
C HIS A 475 37.62 -1.82 -5.13
N ARG A 476 37.55 -0.48 -5.25
CA ARG A 476 36.31 0.25 -5.62
C ARG A 476 35.66 -0.24 -6.92
N LYS A 477 36.45 -0.60 -7.94
CA LYS A 477 35.90 -1.16 -9.20
C LYS A 477 35.13 -2.46 -8.97
N LYS A 478 35.66 -3.35 -8.12
CA LYS A 478 35.03 -4.61 -7.77
C LYS A 478 33.78 -4.37 -6.92
N LEU A 479 33.86 -3.46 -5.96
CA LEU A 479 32.74 -3.02 -5.14
C LEU A 479 31.59 -2.50 -6.01
N THR A 480 31.84 -1.55 -6.90
CA THR A 480 30.84 -0.98 -7.82
C THR A 480 30.26 -2.04 -8.76
N ALA A 481 31.07 -2.99 -9.23
CA ALA A 481 30.58 -4.12 -10.02
C ALA A 481 29.63 -5.03 -9.22
N MET A 482 29.89 -5.23 -7.92
CA MET A 482 29.00 -6.01 -7.04
C MET A 482 27.69 -5.28 -6.77
N VAL A 483 27.71 -3.96 -6.55
CA VAL A 483 26.50 -3.11 -6.45
C VAL A 483 25.65 -3.27 -7.70
N ARG A 484 26.25 -3.13 -8.90
CA ARG A 484 25.57 -3.35 -10.19
C ARG A 484 24.96 -4.75 -10.28
N LYS A 485 25.71 -5.77 -9.89
CA LYS A 485 25.26 -7.17 -9.96
C LYS A 485 24.08 -7.43 -9.01
N ALA A 486 24.14 -6.91 -7.79
CA ALA A 486 23.06 -7.00 -6.81
C ALA A 486 21.76 -6.40 -7.35
N ILE A 487 21.81 -5.13 -7.78
CA ILE A 487 20.62 -4.42 -8.27
C ILE A 487 20.09 -5.06 -9.57
N SER A 488 20.97 -5.48 -10.48
CA SER A 488 20.53 -6.12 -11.73
C SER A 488 19.88 -7.48 -11.52
N SER A 489 20.33 -8.24 -10.52
CA SER A 489 19.77 -9.56 -10.19
C SER A 489 18.39 -9.45 -9.52
N GLU A 490 18.23 -8.48 -8.61
CA GLU A 490 17.01 -8.29 -7.81
C GLU A 490 16.67 -6.79 -7.78
N PRO A 491 16.03 -6.28 -8.84
CA PRO A 491 15.84 -4.85 -9.02
C PRO A 491 14.73 -4.27 -8.13
N ASN A 492 13.76 -5.08 -7.69
CA ASN A 492 12.55 -4.61 -6.99
C ASN A 492 12.57 -4.85 -5.48
N ILE A 493 13.74 -5.16 -4.90
CA ILE A 493 13.92 -5.36 -3.47
C ILE A 493 14.68 -4.17 -2.84
N LEU A 494 14.77 -4.15 -1.51
CA LEU A 494 15.55 -3.14 -0.79
C LEU A 494 16.98 -3.63 -0.55
N TRP A 495 17.93 -2.73 -0.78
CA TRP A 495 19.37 -2.97 -0.62
C TRP A 495 19.99 -1.98 0.36
N GLN A 496 20.83 -2.50 1.25
CA GLN A 496 21.80 -1.72 2.01
C GLN A 496 23.21 -2.16 1.59
N PHE A 497 24.02 -1.21 1.14
CA PHE A 497 25.43 -1.42 0.83
C PHE A 497 26.25 -0.86 1.98
N VAL A 498 26.68 -1.74 2.88
CA VAL A 498 27.35 -1.38 4.13
C VAL A 498 28.85 -1.49 3.92
N LEU A 499 29.56 -0.38 4.05
CA LEU A 499 31.02 -0.34 4.03
C LEU A 499 31.54 -0.44 5.46
N GLN A 500 32.44 -1.39 5.71
CA GLN A 500 33.12 -1.53 6.99
C GLN A 500 34.62 -1.28 6.78
N PRO A 501 35.04 -0.01 6.69
CA PRO A 501 36.42 0.35 6.37
C PRO A 501 37.37 0.02 7.53
N GLU A 502 38.65 -0.25 7.26
CA GLU A 502 39.68 -0.41 8.30
C GLU A 502 40.49 0.87 8.55
N GLN A 503 40.36 1.83 7.64
CA GLN A 503 41.01 3.14 7.64
C GLN A 503 40.07 4.19 7.03
N GLU A 504 40.40 5.47 7.10
CA GLU A 504 39.65 6.48 6.33
C GLU A 504 39.74 6.19 4.82
N GLU A 505 38.59 6.15 4.15
CA GLU A 505 38.53 5.96 2.70
C GLU A 505 38.34 7.32 2.00
N PRO A 506 38.96 7.54 0.83
CA PRO A 506 38.67 8.69 -0.02
C PRO A 506 37.18 8.86 -0.33
N LEU A 507 36.68 10.10 -0.35
CA LEU A 507 35.26 10.38 -0.54
C LEU A 507 34.74 9.97 -1.94
N ASP A 508 35.62 9.94 -2.94
CA ASP A 508 35.29 9.49 -4.30
C ASP A 508 34.97 7.99 -4.38
N LEU A 509 35.29 7.19 -3.35
CA LEU A 509 34.74 5.83 -3.19
C LEU A 509 33.20 5.86 -3.18
N PHE A 510 32.64 6.78 -2.40
CA PHE A 510 31.20 6.89 -2.21
C PHE A 510 30.55 7.46 -3.47
N ASP A 511 31.18 8.44 -4.12
CA ASP A 511 30.72 9.01 -5.39
C ASP A 511 30.55 7.94 -6.48
N ASP A 512 31.52 7.03 -6.63
CA ASP A 512 31.45 5.92 -7.58
C ASP A 512 30.24 5.00 -7.31
N MET A 513 29.95 4.73 -6.03
CA MET A 513 28.81 3.91 -5.62
C MET A 513 27.47 4.64 -5.84
N ILE A 514 27.39 5.91 -5.44
CA ILE A 514 26.22 6.76 -5.64
C ILE A 514 25.88 6.84 -7.12
N ALA A 515 26.89 7.10 -7.97
CA ALA A 515 26.73 7.17 -9.41
C ALA A 515 26.23 5.85 -10.00
N GLU A 516 26.68 4.70 -9.49
CA GLU A 516 26.18 3.40 -9.93
C GLU A 516 24.73 3.13 -9.49
N ILE A 517 24.37 3.43 -8.24
CA ILE A 517 22.99 3.27 -7.74
C ILE A 517 22.02 4.14 -8.54
N ARG A 518 22.42 5.40 -8.84
CA ARG A 518 21.60 6.37 -9.59
C ARG A 518 21.34 5.99 -11.05
N LYS A 519 22.08 5.02 -11.63
CA LYS A 519 21.79 4.50 -12.99
C LYS A 519 20.49 3.68 -13.05
N TRP A 520 20.01 3.21 -11.91
CA TRP A 520 18.86 2.30 -11.84
C TRP A 520 17.55 3.06 -11.63
N PRO A 521 16.42 2.56 -12.19
CA PRO A 521 15.13 3.16 -11.94
C PRO A 521 14.80 3.19 -10.45
N LEU A 522 14.20 4.29 -10.01
CA LEU A 522 13.62 4.43 -8.68
C LEU A 522 12.52 3.38 -8.47
N LEU A 523 12.38 2.90 -7.24
CA LEU A 523 11.25 2.08 -6.82
C LEU A 523 10.10 2.96 -6.35
N TRP A 524 8.93 2.33 -6.14
CA TRP A 524 7.76 3.02 -5.60
C TRP A 524 8.10 3.71 -4.26
N THR A 525 8.88 3.05 -3.39
CA THR A 525 9.30 3.57 -2.09
C THR A 525 10.14 4.84 -2.22
N ASP A 526 11.04 4.92 -3.20
CA ASP A 526 11.86 6.12 -3.43
C ASP A 526 10.98 7.30 -3.84
N ARG A 527 10.03 7.05 -4.75
CA ARG A 527 9.10 8.08 -5.22
C ARG A 527 8.07 8.48 -4.17
N PHE A 528 7.87 7.66 -3.15
CA PHE A 528 6.91 7.92 -2.08
C PHE A 528 7.55 8.55 -0.84
N ALA A 529 8.80 8.19 -0.51
CA ALA A 529 9.56 8.73 0.62
C ALA A 529 10.10 10.16 0.38
N SER A 530 9.96 10.71 -0.83
CA SER A 530 10.62 11.95 -1.23
C SER A 530 9.95 13.20 -0.63
N VAL A 531 10.31 13.59 0.61
CA VAL A 531 9.82 14.80 1.32
C VAL A 531 10.77 16.00 1.14
N ALA A 532 12.03 15.74 0.79
CA ALA A 532 13.04 16.76 0.57
C ALA A 532 13.86 16.39 -0.67
N GLY A 533 13.43 16.92 -1.82
CA GLY A 533 14.10 16.72 -3.09
C GLY A 533 13.77 15.37 -3.73
N TRP A 534 13.34 15.45 -4.99
CA TRP A 534 12.97 14.35 -5.88
C TRP A 534 14.09 13.32 -6.13
N ASP A 535 15.27 13.53 -5.53
CA ASP A 535 16.53 12.90 -5.89
C ASP A 535 17.15 12.05 -4.78
N ARG A 536 16.56 12.01 -3.57
CA ARG A 536 17.01 11.11 -2.49
C ARG A 536 16.45 9.70 -2.65
N ILE A 537 17.24 8.69 -2.29
CA ILE A 537 16.93 7.27 -2.48
C ILE A 537 16.74 6.59 -1.12
N ALA A 538 15.61 5.90 -0.93
CA ALA A 538 15.28 5.16 0.28
C ALA A 538 15.44 3.63 0.11
N SER A 539 15.33 3.13 -1.12
CA SER A 539 15.30 1.71 -1.42
C SER A 539 16.66 1.04 -1.50
N ARG A 540 17.70 1.81 -1.85
CA ARG A 540 19.06 1.35 -2.11
C ARG A 540 20.03 2.34 -1.48
N ARG A 541 20.49 2.03 -0.27
CA ARG A 541 21.21 2.99 0.59
C ARG A 541 22.64 2.54 0.87
N ILE A 542 23.53 3.51 1.11
CA ILE A 542 24.91 3.25 1.54
C ILE A 542 25.00 3.52 3.03
N PHE A 543 25.67 2.62 3.76
CA PHE A 543 25.95 2.77 5.17
C PHE A 543 27.46 2.67 5.40
N VAL A 544 27.97 3.36 6.40
CA VAL A 544 29.35 3.20 6.87
C VAL A 544 29.34 2.73 8.30
N LEU A 545 29.82 1.51 8.52
CA LEU A 545 29.89 0.88 9.83
C LEU A 545 31.29 1.06 10.42
N LEU A 546 31.43 2.05 11.30
CA LEU A 546 32.70 2.36 11.96
C LEU A 546 32.95 1.43 13.15
N LYS A 547 34.17 0.90 13.25
CA LYS A 547 34.61 0.17 14.45
C LYS A 547 34.84 1.19 15.59
N PRO A 548 34.37 0.94 16.83
CA PRO A 548 34.52 1.90 17.94
C PRO A 548 35.96 2.34 18.22
N SER A 549 36.94 1.48 17.96
CA SER A 549 38.38 1.74 18.15
C SER A 549 39.12 1.97 16.81
N GLY A 550 38.40 2.31 15.74
CA GLY A 550 39.00 2.47 14.42
C GLY A 550 39.69 3.83 14.22
N PRO A 551 40.63 3.93 13.27
CA PRO A 551 41.48 5.11 13.09
C PRO A 551 40.79 6.19 12.23
N TYR A 552 39.58 6.60 12.60
CA TYR A 552 38.80 7.60 11.84
C TYR A 552 38.68 8.91 12.62
N SER A 553 38.94 10.03 11.96
CA SER A 553 38.72 11.37 12.46
C SER A 553 37.23 11.72 12.45
N GLN A 554 36.81 12.57 13.40
CA GLN A 554 35.46 13.12 13.41
C GLN A 554 35.16 13.95 12.16
N SER A 555 36.16 14.63 11.60
CA SER A 555 36.03 15.41 10.36
C SER A 555 35.69 14.53 9.16
N TRP A 556 36.35 13.39 9.02
CA TRP A 556 36.07 12.45 7.94
C TRP A 556 34.68 11.84 8.10
N ALA A 557 34.31 11.39 9.31
CA ALA A 557 32.98 10.84 9.57
C ALA A 557 31.85 11.83 9.22
N LYS A 558 31.99 13.11 9.61
CA LYS A 558 31.04 14.17 9.26
C LYS A 558 30.98 14.45 7.76
N ALA A 559 32.12 14.40 7.06
CA ALA A 559 32.15 14.60 5.62
C ALA A 559 31.44 13.47 4.86
N VAL A 560 31.63 12.23 5.30
CA VAL A 560 30.91 11.06 4.78
C VAL A 560 29.41 11.17 5.06
N GLU A 561 29.04 11.51 6.29
CA GLU A 561 27.63 11.69 6.69
C GLU A 561 26.94 12.75 5.82
N ALA A 562 27.53 13.94 5.69
CA ALA A 562 26.99 15.01 4.85
C ALA A 562 26.84 14.58 3.38
N LEU A 563 27.83 13.87 2.83
CA LEU A 563 27.76 13.35 1.45
C LEU A 563 26.61 12.36 1.26
N LEU A 564 26.41 11.44 2.22
CA LEU A 564 25.37 10.43 2.12
C LEU A 564 23.97 11.02 2.37
N GLU A 565 23.83 11.96 3.30
CA GLU A 565 22.57 12.66 3.60
C GLU A 565 22.03 13.45 2.40
N ASP A 566 22.89 13.95 1.51
CA ASP A 566 22.47 14.63 0.28
C ASP A 566 21.82 13.67 -0.74
N HIS A 567 22.09 12.38 -0.63
CA HIS A 567 21.69 11.38 -1.64
C HIS A 567 20.73 10.31 -1.14
N PHE A 568 20.72 10.02 0.15
CA PHE A 568 19.95 8.93 0.74
C PHE A 568 19.13 9.43 1.93
N TYR A 569 18.14 8.61 2.28
CA TYR A 569 17.33 8.76 3.49
C TYR A 569 17.88 7.96 4.66
#